data_AF-A0A9D3B8C2-F1
#
_entry.id   AF-A0A9D3B8C2-F1
#
_cell.length_a   1.000
_cell.length_b   1.000
_cell.length_c   1.000
_cell.angle_alpha   90.00
_cell.angle_beta   90.00
_cell.angle_gamma   90.00
#
_symmetry.space_group_name_H-M   'P 1'
#
loop_
_entity.id
_entity.type
_entity.pdbx_description
1 polymer ?
#
loop_
_entity_poly.entity_id
_entity_poly.type
_entity_poly.pdbx_seq_one_letter_code
_entity_poly.pdbx_strand_id
1 'polypeptide(L)' 'MNEKSTCEIIDFINVVYREQIPGPVKFVVKRKAKKIEKFNLNDIPESFRTCTVEELFKILKEAHEKKLLNF' A
#
# COMPACT_ATOMS: atom_id res chain seq x y z
N MET A 1 -1.32 -13.25 12.20
CA MET A 1 -0.73 -13.66 10.91
C MET A 1 0.55 -14.42 11.21
N ASN A 2 0.81 -15.56 10.57
CA ASN A 2 2.05 -16.31 10.83
C ASN A 2 3.20 -15.75 9.98
N GLU A 3 4.44 -16.08 10.35
CA GLU A 3 5.66 -15.60 9.69
C GLU A 3 5.70 -15.97 8.20
N LYS A 4 5.25 -17.18 7.86
CA LYS A 4 5.18 -17.67 6.48
C LYS A 4 4.31 -16.80 5.58
N SER A 5 3.10 -16.47 6.02
CA SER A 5 2.19 -15.59 5.28
C SER A 5 2.76 -14.18 5.12
N THR A 6 3.52 -13.68 6.11
CA THR A 6 4.21 -12.39 6.00
C THR A 6 5.28 -12.42 4.92
N CYS A 7 6.12 -13.46 4.87
CA CYS A 7 7.14 -13.61 3.84
C CYS A 7 6.55 -13.70 2.44
N GLU A 8 5.48 -14.49 2.25
CA GLU A 8 4.79 -14.62 0.96
C GLU A 8 4.27 -13.26 0.44
N ILE A 9 3.73 -12.42 1.31
CA ILE A 9 3.26 -11.06 0.95
C ILE A 9 4.43 -10.17 0.56
N ILE A 10 5.53 -10.19 1.32
CA ILE A 10 6.73 -9.39 1.04
C ILE A 10 7.32 -9.78 -0.32
N ASP A 11 7.42 -11.07 -0.60
CA ASP A 11 7.98 -11.58 -1.86
C ASP A 11 7.12 -11.21 -3.06
N PHE A 12 5.80 -11.34 -2.94
CA PHE A 12 4.87 -10.94 -3.99
C PHE A 12 5.02 -9.44 -4.33
N ILE A 13 5.07 -8.59 -3.31
CA ILE A 13 5.29 -7.14 -3.48
C ILE A 13 6.63 -6.90 -4.19
N ASN A 14 7.71 -7.54 -3.75
CA ASN A 14 9.04 -7.36 -4.34
C ASN A 14 9.10 -7.73 -5.82
N VAL A 15 8.41 -8.80 -6.24
CA VAL A 15 8.31 -9.20 -7.65
C VAL A 15 7.59 -8.13 -8.47
N VAL A 16 6.41 -7.70 -8.01
CA VAL A 16 5.62 -6.64 -8.68
C VAL A 16 6.43 -5.35 -8.82
N TYR A 17 7.14 -4.93 -7.77
CA TYR A 17 8.00 -3.75 -7.79
C TYR A 17 9.20 -3.88 -8.73
N ARG A 18 9.77 -5.09 -8.86
CA ARG A 18 10.94 -5.34 -9.71
C ARG A 18 10.58 -5.29 -11.18
N GLU A 19 9.47 -5.92 -11.55
CA GLU A 19 9.08 -6.19 -12.95
C GLU A 19 8.28 -5.06 -13.59
N GLN A 20 7.40 -4.37 -12.83
CA GLN A 20 6.42 -3.46 -13.43
C GLN A 20 6.73 -1.97 -13.30
N ILE A 21 7.70 -1.58 -12.48
CA ILE A 21 7.95 -0.16 -12.17
C ILE A 21 9.14 0.39 -12.96
N PRO A 22 8.95 1.37 -13.88
CA PRO A 22 10.05 2.01 -14.60
C PRO A 22 11.06 2.71 -13.68
N GLY A 23 12.33 2.81 -14.10
CA GLY A 23 13.45 3.35 -13.32
C GLY A 23 13.18 4.69 -12.57
N PRO A 24 12.57 5.71 -13.22
CA PRO A 24 12.20 6.96 -12.54
C PRO A 24 11.21 6.77 -11.39
N VAL A 25 10.25 5.85 -11.54
CA VAL A 25 9.25 5.55 -10.51
C VAL A 25 9.88 4.76 -9.35
N LYS A 26 10.89 3.90 -9.62
CA LYS A 26 11.67 3.23 -8.55
C LYS A 26 12.31 4.24 -7.59
N PHE A 27 12.77 5.39 -8.10
CA PHE A 27 13.35 6.44 -7.25
C PHE A 27 12.31 7.12 -6.36
N VAL A 28 11.11 7.39 -6.89
CA VAL A 28 9.97 7.93 -6.12
C VAL A 28 9.53 6.96 -5.03
N VAL A 29 9.45 5.67 -5.36
CA VAL A 29 9.14 4.59 -4.42
C VAL A 29 10.20 4.53 -3.32
N LYS A 30 11.50 4.53 -3.66
CA LYS A 30 12.59 4.49 -2.66
C LYS A 30 12.54 5.70 -1.72
N ARG A 31 12.19 6.89 -2.23
CA ARG A 31 11.95 8.08 -1.40
C ARG A 31 10.72 7.91 -0.49
N LYS A 32 9.64 7.28 -0.97
CA LYS A 32 8.45 6.96 -0.16
C LYS A 32 8.73 5.84 0.85
N ALA A 33 9.61 4.88 0.56
CA ALA A 33 10.03 3.84 1.52
C ALA A 33 10.75 4.44 2.73
N LYS A 34 11.59 5.48 2.55
CA LYS A 34 12.12 6.27 3.68
C LYS A 34 11.04 6.96 4.53
N LYS A 35 9.85 7.22 3.96
CA LYS A 35 8.70 7.72 4.73
C LYS A 35 8.02 6.60 5.52
N ILE A 36 8.13 5.35 5.10
CA ILE A 36 7.64 4.17 5.84
C ILE A 36 8.42 4.00 7.14
N GLU A 37 9.74 4.22 7.15
CA GLU A 37 10.56 4.21 8.37
C GLU A 37 10.10 5.25 9.41
N LYS A 38 9.47 6.34 8.96
CA LYS A 38 8.94 7.42 9.81
C LYS A 38 7.44 7.31 10.06
N PHE A 39 6.80 6.25 9.58
CA PHE A 39 5.35 6.10 9.61
C PHE A 39 4.91 5.59 10.98
N ASN A 40 4.14 6.40 11.70
CA ASN A 40 3.57 6.02 12.98
C ASN A 40 2.12 5.56 12.77
N LEU A 41 1.77 4.39 13.30
CA LEU A 41 0.40 3.87 13.20
C LEU A 41 -0.62 4.79 13.88
N ASN A 42 -0.19 5.58 14.87
CA ASN A 42 -1.07 6.53 15.56
C ASN A 42 -1.43 7.75 14.71
N ASP A 43 -0.69 8.03 13.63
CA ASP A 43 -1.01 9.13 12.70
C ASP A 43 -2.14 8.74 11.73
N ILE A 44 -2.55 7.46 11.75
CA ILE A 44 -3.60 6.92 10.90
C ILE A 44 -4.95 7.06 11.61
N PRO A 45 -6.01 7.55 10.92
CA PRO A 45 -7.36 7.55 11.45
C PRO A 45 -7.77 6.17 11.97
N GLU A 46 -8.46 6.14 13.11
CA GLU A 46 -8.92 4.88 13.72
C GLU A 46 -9.73 4.03 12.75
N SER A 47 -10.61 4.65 11.96
CA SER A 47 -11.40 4.00 10.92
C SER A 47 -10.55 3.26 9.87
N PHE A 48 -9.37 3.76 9.56
CA PHE A 48 -8.45 3.12 8.63
C PHE A 48 -7.65 2.00 9.31
N ARG A 49 -7.33 2.13 10.60
CA ARG A 49 -6.66 1.07 11.39
C ARG A 49 -7.54 -0.16 11.60
N THR A 50 -8.86 0.03 11.70
CA THR A 50 -9.83 -1.06 11.83
C THR A 50 -10.34 -1.59 10.49
N CYS A 51 -9.99 -0.94 9.38
CA CYS A 51 -10.43 -1.35 8.04
C CYS A 51 -9.67 -2.58 7.58
N THR A 52 -10.39 -3.62 7.16
CA THR A 52 -9.80 -4.79 6.53
C THR A 52 -9.32 -4.47 5.11
N VAL A 53 -8.42 -5.29 4.58
CA VAL A 53 -7.91 -5.13 3.21
C VAL A 53 -9.04 -5.23 2.17
N GLU A 54 -10.00 -6.13 2.38
CA GLU A 54 -11.15 -6.32 1.47
C GLU A 54 -12.07 -5.09 1.46
N GLU A 55 -12.38 -4.53 2.63
CA GLU A 55 -13.14 -3.30 2.76
C GLU A 55 -12.41 -2.13 2.11
N LEU A 56 -11.09 -2.03 2.29
CA LEU A 56 -10.28 -1.01 1.65
C LEU A 56 -10.38 -1.09 0.13
N PHE A 57 -10.26 -2.28 -0.47
CA PHE A 57 -10.43 -2.46 -1.91
C PHE A 57 -11.83 -2.07 -2.39
N LYS A 58 -12.87 -2.43 -1.63
CA LYS A 58 -14.25 -2.06 -1.95
C LYS A 58 -14.43 -0.54 -1.94
N ILE A 59 -13.95 0.14 -0.89
CA ILE A 59 -14.00 1.60 -0.76
C ILE A 59 -13.26 2.27 -1.92
N LEU A 60 -12.05 1.80 -2.25
CA LEU A 60 -11.27 2.35 -3.35
C LEU A 60 -11.96 2.18 -4.71
N LYS A 61 -12.57 1.01 -4.96
CA LYS A 61 -13.30 0.75 -6.20
C LYS A 61 -14.52 1.66 -6.32
N GLU A 62 -15.32 1.78 -5.27
CA GLU A 62 -16.48 2.68 -5.26
C GLU A 62 -16.06 4.15 -5.42
N ALA A 63 -14.98 4.58 -4.77
CA ALA A 63 -14.46 5.93 -4.89
C ALA A 63 -13.95 6.24 -6.31
N HIS A 64 -13.29 5.27 -6.95
CA HIS A 64 -12.86 5.36 -8.34
C HIS A 64 -14.04 5.48 -9.30
N GLU A 65 -15.05 4.62 -9.16
CA GLU A 65 -16.28 4.67 -9.97
C GLU A 65 -17.02 6.01 -9.82
N LYS A 66 -17.03 6.56 -8.60
CA LYS A 66 -17.62 7.87 -8.28
C LYS A 66 -16.72 9.06 -8.65
N LYS A 67 -15.53 8.83 -9.21
CA LYS A 67 -14.52 9.87 -9.53
C LYS A 67 -14.17 10.77 -8.33
N LEU A 68 -14.16 10.19 -7.13
CA LEU A 68 -13.80 10.89 -5.88
C LEU A 68 -12.28 10.88 -5.64
N LEU A 69 -11.54 10.12 -6.45
CA LEU A 69 -10.08 10.03 -6.40
C LEU A 69 -9.48 11.09 -7.33
N ASN A 70 -8.70 12.02 -6.77
CA ASN A 70 -8.14 13.19 -7.47
C ASN A 70 -6.67 13.01 -7.88
N PHE A 71 -6.28 11.80 -8.28
CA PHE A 71 -4.91 11.52 -8.74
C PHE A 71 -4.83 11.28 -10.24
#